data_AF-A0AAD5EY28-F1
#
_entry.id   AF-A0AAD5EY28-F1
#
_cell.length_a   1.000
_cell.length_b   1.000
_cell.length_c   1.000
_cell.angle_alpha   90.00
_cell.angle_beta   90.00
_cell.angle_gamma   90.00
#
_symmetry.space_group_name_H-M   'P 1'
#
loop_
_entity.id
_entity.type
_entity.pdbx_description
1 polymer ?
#
loop_
_entity_poly.entity_id
_entity_poly.type
_entity_poly.pdbx_seq_one_letter_code
_entity_poly.pdbx_strand_id
1 'polypeptide(L)'
;MPLYTVSHAAPLSLGQKEALAEAITQHHADRFKTPRWYINVIFTDSSAQTVFVGGRQRLVNHITARVRGGSTRSRETFNELCGEINSAWRRIVHPELSASELPPRELELAAIFITSELVAGMKVGFPVPAAGTEIEWAKKHFESFKERGALGDQDFVDYVEELKKKPEFEEEALTSD
;
A
#
# COMPACT_ATOMS: atom_id res chain seq x y z
N MET A 1 -8.02 -3.33 1.18
CA MET A 1 -8.00 -2.02 0.52
C MET A 1 -7.30 -1.00 1.39
N PRO A 2 -5.97 -1.04 1.48
CA PRO A 2 -5.24 0.09 2.01
C PRO A 2 -5.24 1.25 0.99
N LEU A 3 -5.35 2.46 1.50
CA LEU A 3 -5.21 3.69 0.71
C LEU A 3 -4.08 4.51 1.31
N TYR A 4 -3.01 4.70 0.54
CA TYR A 4 -1.89 5.56 0.86
C TYR A 4 -2.03 6.87 0.10
N THR A 5 -1.91 7.99 0.80
CA THR A 5 -1.78 9.32 0.21
C THR A 5 -0.40 9.86 0.57
N VAL A 6 0.41 10.06 -0.46
CA VAL A 6 1.72 10.69 -0.41
C VAL A 6 1.54 12.17 -0.70
N SER A 7 1.50 12.98 0.36
CA SER A 7 1.53 14.44 0.25
C SER A 7 2.98 14.89 0.15
N HIS A 8 3.36 15.49 -0.97
CA HIS A 8 4.75 15.85 -1.24
C HIS A 8 4.87 17.32 -1.62
N ALA A 9 5.75 18.03 -0.91
CA ALA A 9 6.26 19.34 -1.31
C ALA A 9 7.55 19.20 -2.13
N ALA A 10 8.27 18.08 -1.98
CA ALA A 10 9.42 17.75 -2.81
C ALA A 10 9.01 17.64 -4.29
N PRO A 11 9.83 18.13 -5.25
CA PRO A 11 9.56 18.04 -6.68
C PRO A 11 9.86 16.62 -7.20
N LEU A 12 8.97 15.67 -6.88
CA LEU A 12 9.13 14.28 -7.28
C LEU A 12 8.90 14.09 -8.78
N SER A 13 9.88 13.50 -9.47
CA SER A 13 9.73 13.04 -10.85
C SER A 13 8.72 11.89 -10.96
N LEU A 14 8.23 11.62 -12.18
CA LEU A 14 7.32 10.49 -12.41
C LEU A 14 7.96 9.16 -11.98
N GLY A 15 9.22 8.91 -12.38
CA GLY A 15 9.93 7.68 -12.00
C GLY A 15 10.09 7.51 -10.49
N GLN A 16 10.28 8.60 -9.73
CA GLN A 16 10.28 8.54 -8.27
C GLN A 16 8.90 8.20 -7.69
N LYS A 17 7.83 8.77 -8.25
CA LYS A 17 6.46 8.45 -7.84
C LYS A 17 6.13 6.98 -8.11
N GLU A 18 6.49 6.47 -9.28
CA GLU A 18 6.32 5.05 -9.64
C GLU A 18 7.11 4.13 -8.70
N ALA A 19 8.38 4.43 -8.44
CA ALA A 19 9.21 3.64 -7.53
C ALA A 19 8.70 3.66 -6.08
N LEU A 20 8.17 4.79 -5.61
CA LEU A 20 7.55 4.90 -4.29
C LEU A 20 6.24 4.11 -4.22
N ALA A 21 5.40 4.21 -5.25
CA ALA A 21 4.15 3.45 -5.32
C ALA A 21 4.43 1.94 -5.28
N GLU A 22 5.41 1.48 -6.04
CA GLU A 22 5.85 0.10 -6.07
C GLU A 22 6.36 -0.36 -4.69
N ALA A 23 7.26 0.41 -4.07
CA ALA A 23 7.81 0.06 -2.75
C ALA A 23 6.71 -0.04 -1.67
N ILE A 24 5.80 0.94 -1.61
CA ILE A 24 4.67 0.92 -0.66
C ILE A 24 3.78 -0.30 -0.91
N THR A 25 3.51 -0.59 -2.18
CA THR A 25 2.68 -1.73 -2.59
C THR A 25 3.31 -3.05 -2.19
N GLN A 26 4.59 -3.25 -2.51
CA GLN A 26 5.33 -4.45 -2.15
C GLN A 26 5.35 -4.68 -0.64
N HIS A 27 5.79 -3.67 0.13
CA HIS A 27 5.91 -3.81 1.59
C HIS A 27 4.57 -4.10 2.27
N HIS A 28 3.49 -3.47 1.82
CA HIS A 28 2.17 -3.78 2.39
C HIS A 28 1.66 -5.16 1.96
N ALA A 29 1.78 -5.50 0.67
CA ALA A 29 1.29 -6.75 0.12
C ALA A 29 1.94 -7.95 0.81
N ASP A 30 3.27 -7.96 0.92
CA ASP A 30 4.03 -9.07 1.48
C ASP A 30 3.73 -9.28 2.97
N ARG A 31 3.69 -8.17 3.71
CA ARG A 31 3.52 -8.15 5.16
C ARG A 31 2.13 -8.62 5.58
N PHE A 32 1.09 -8.22 4.85
CA PHE A 32 -0.29 -8.53 5.20
C PHE A 32 -0.98 -9.51 4.26
N LYS A 33 -0.21 -10.19 3.40
CA LYS A 33 -0.70 -11.09 2.35
C LYS A 33 -1.88 -10.50 1.58
N THR A 34 -1.80 -9.19 1.34
CA THR A 34 -2.87 -8.42 0.71
C THR A 34 -2.62 -8.43 -0.79
N PRO A 35 -3.63 -8.78 -1.62
CA PRO A 35 -3.50 -8.71 -3.08
C PRO A 35 -2.99 -7.34 -3.52
N ARG A 36 -1.99 -7.31 -4.41
CA ARG A 36 -1.34 -6.06 -4.81
C ARG A 36 -2.33 -5.03 -5.38
N TRP A 37 -3.23 -5.50 -6.23
CA TRP A 37 -4.28 -4.70 -6.84
C TRP A 37 -5.23 -4.05 -5.83
N TYR A 38 -5.24 -4.44 -4.55
CA TYR A 38 -6.02 -3.76 -3.50
C TYR A 38 -5.40 -2.45 -3.01
N ILE A 39 -4.11 -2.26 -3.20
CA ILE A 39 -3.34 -1.17 -2.63
C ILE A 39 -3.45 0.02 -3.58
N ASN A 40 -3.86 1.17 -3.05
CA ASN A 40 -3.90 2.41 -3.83
C ASN A 40 -2.88 3.38 -3.24
N VAL A 41 -2.08 3.99 -4.11
CA VAL A 41 -1.14 5.04 -3.75
C VAL A 41 -1.48 6.28 -4.57
N ILE A 42 -1.83 7.37 -3.88
CA ILE A 42 -2.17 8.65 -4.48
C ILE A 42 -1.06 9.65 -4.14
N PHE A 43 -0.56 10.36 -5.14
CA PHE A 43 0.38 11.46 -4.94
C PHE A 43 -0.35 12.78 -5.03
N THR A 44 -0.17 13.62 -4.01
CA THR A 44 -0.73 14.97 -3.93
C THR A 44 0.41 15.96 -3.80
N ASP A 45 0.52 16.88 -4.76
CA ASP A 45 1.44 18.01 -4.64
C ASP A 45 0.91 18.97 -3.57
N SER A 46 1.73 19.18 -2.54
CA SER A 46 1.46 20.06 -1.40
C SER A 46 2.46 21.21 -1.30
N SER A 47 3.27 21.45 -2.34
CA SER A 47 4.28 22.53 -2.36
C SER A 47 3.70 23.93 -2.18
N ALA A 48 2.44 24.14 -2.60
CA ALA A 48 1.72 25.40 -2.42
C ALA A 48 0.98 25.52 -1.06
N GLN A 49 1.00 24.48 -0.22
CA GLN A 49 0.30 24.51 1.07
C GLN A 49 1.11 25.27 2.12
N THR A 50 0.42 26.09 2.91
CA THR A 50 1.00 26.74 4.09
C THR A 50 0.93 25.79 5.28
N VAL A 51 2.04 25.10 5.57
CA VAL A 51 2.14 24.16 6.70
C VAL A 51 3.04 24.74 7.79
N PHE A 52 2.68 24.53 9.06
CA PHE A 52 3.48 24.92 10.22
C PHE A 52 3.87 23.69 11.05
N VAL A 53 5.15 23.58 11.41
CA VAL A 53 5.68 22.53 12.29
C VAL A 53 6.39 23.20 13.46
N GLY A 54 5.89 22.94 14.67
CA GLY A 54 6.38 23.62 15.88
C GLY A 54 6.22 25.14 15.81
N GLY A 55 5.13 25.63 15.21
CA GLY A 55 4.85 27.05 15.03
C GLY A 55 5.67 27.77 13.96
N ARG A 56 6.49 27.05 13.17
CA ARG A 56 7.28 27.64 12.07
C ARG A 56 6.79 27.12 10.73
N GLN A 57 6.64 28.01 9.75
CA GLN A 57 6.25 27.63 8.40
C GLN A 57 7.32 26.70 7.79
N ARG A 58 6.89 25.61 7.15
CA ARG A 58 7.76 24.62 6.50
C ARG A 58 7.08 24.00 5.29
N LEU A 59 7.90 23.56 4.34
CA LEU A 59 7.51 22.52 3.38
C LEU A 59 7.58 21.17 4.09
N VAL A 60 6.56 20.32 3.87
CA VAL A 60 6.42 19.05 4.60
C VAL A 60 5.97 17.96 3.65
N ASN A 61 6.77 16.90 3.55
CA ASN A 61 6.34 15.65 2.95
C ASN A 61 5.78 14.73 4.04
N HIS A 62 4.64 14.11 3.81
CA HIS A 62 4.09 13.12 4.73
C HIS A 62 3.25 12.08 3.99
N ILE A 63 3.17 10.89 4.56
CA ILE A 63 2.31 9.82 4.08
C ILE A 63 1.21 9.58 5.09
N THR A 64 -0.04 9.54 4.62
CA THR A 64 -1.16 9.01 5.39
C THR A 64 -1.62 7.71 4.79
N ALA A 65 -1.94 6.72 5.61
CA ALA A 65 -2.45 5.44 5.17
C ALA A 65 -3.71 5.09 5.94
N ARG A 66 -4.80 4.80 5.23
CA ARG A 66 -6.01 4.21 5.80
C ARG A 66 -5.95 2.71 5.54
N VAL A 67 -5.92 1.92 6.60
CA VAL A 67 -5.80 0.47 6.53
C VAL A 67 -6.96 -0.21 7.26
N ARG A 68 -7.14 -1.51 7.00
CA ARG A 68 -8.02 -2.35 7.81
C ARG A 68 -7.28 -2.77 9.07
N GLY A 69 -7.93 -2.58 10.21
CA GLY A 69 -7.58 -3.25 11.45
C GLY A 69 -7.94 -4.73 11.43
N GLY A 70 -7.38 -5.48 12.37
CA GLY A 70 -7.67 -6.90 12.58
C GLY A 70 -6.85 -7.42 13.74
N SER A 71 -7.32 -8.50 14.38
CA SER A 71 -6.62 -9.12 15.52
C SER A 71 -5.20 -9.60 15.18
N THR A 72 -4.92 -9.84 13.90
CA THR A 72 -3.62 -10.29 13.38
C THR A 72 -2.66 -9.15 13.02
N ARG A 73 -3.07 -7.87 13.16
CA ARG A 73 -2.29 -6.70 12.72
C ARG A 73 -1.94 -5.80 13.91
N SER A 74 -0.75 -5.99 14.49
CA SER A 74 -0.28 -5.23 15.65
C SER A 74 0.27 -3.85 15.27
N ARG A 75 0.33 -2.96 16.26
CA ARG A 75 0.98 -1.64 16.11
C ARG A 75 2.45 -1.78 15.72
N GLU A 76 3.14 -2.75 16.31
CA GLU A 76 4.55 -3.03 16.07
C GLU A 76 4.78 -3.43 14.60
N THR A 77 3.89 -4.25 14.04
CA THR A 77 3.92 -4.62 12.61
C THR A 77 3.76 -3.40 11.70
N PHE A 78 2.91 -2.44 12.07
CA PHE A 78 2.77 -1.20 11.32
C PHE A 78 3.95 -0.24 11.51
N ASN A 79 4.59 -0.23 12.69
CA ASN A 79 5.80 0.56 12.91
C ASN A 79 6.96 0.07 12.05
N GLU A 80 7.12 -1.24 11.89
CA GLU A 80 8.09 -1.83 10.96
C GLU A 80 7.82 -1.39 9.52
N LEU A 81 6.56 -1.45 9.08
CA LEU A 81 6.15 -0.96 7.76
C LEU A 81 6.48 0.53 7.57
N CYS A 82 6.26 1.37 8.58
CA CYS A 82 6.67 2.77 8.53
C CYS A 82 8.19 2.90 8.33
N GLY A 83 8.99 2.07 9.02
CA GLY A 83 10.44 2.04 8.84
C GLY A 83 10.88 1.66 7.43
N GLU A 84 10.23 0.66 6.84
CA GLU A 84 10.47 0.19 5.46
C GLU A 84 10.13 1.28 4.45
N ILE A 85 8.94 1.90 4.57
CA ILE A 85 8.50 3.00 3.70
C ILE A 85 9.43 4.20 3.82
N ASN A 86 9.86 4.56 5.05
CA ASN A 86 10.80 5.66 5.25
C ASN A 86 12.17 5.38 4.61
N SER A 87 12.64 4.13 4.71
CA SER A 87 13.89 3.71 4.06
C SER A 87 13.78 3.75 2.54
N ALA A 88 12.64 3.31 1.98
CA ALA A 88 12.35 3.41 0.55
C ALA A 88 12.33 4.88 0.08
N TRP A 89 11.69 5.77 0.85
CA TRP A 89 11.69 7.20 0.56
C TRP A 89 13.11 7.75 0.43
N ARG A 90 13.97 7.49 1.44
CA ARG A 90 15.35 7.99 1.42
C ARG A 90 16.12 7.54 0.19
N ARG A 91 16.03 6.26 -0.15
CA ARG A 91 16.71 5.66 -1.31
C ARG A 91 16.22 6.22 -2.65
N ILE A 92 14.93 6.55 -2.76
CA ILE A 92 14.31 6.96 -4.02
C ILE A 92 14.36 8.47 -4.23
N VAL A 93 14.12 9.26 -3.18
CA VAL A 93 13.98 10.72 -3.28
C VAL A 93 15.32 11.43 -3.29
N HIS A 94 16.32 10.91 -2.57
CA HIS A 94 17.66 11.50 -2.50
C HIS A 94 18.74 10.42 -2.47
N PRO A 95 18.93 9.66 -3.57
CA PRO A 95 19.81 8.49 -3.64
C PRO A 95 21.30 8.81 -3.39
N GLU A 96 21.70 10.05 -3.62
CA GLU A 96 23.08 10.51 -3.46
C GLU A 96 23.48 10.73 -1.99
N LEU A 97 22.52 10.75 -1.06
CA LEU A 97 22.80 10.97 0.36
C LEU A 97 23.09 9.65 1.07
N SER A 98 24.16 9.63 1.87
CA SER A 98 24.47 8.48 2.71
C SER A 98 23.45 8.29 3.84
N ALA A 99 23.40 7.09 4.42
CA ALA A 99 22.53 6.80 5.56
C ALA A 99 22.84 7.68 6.80
N SER A 100 24.07 8.18 6.91
CA SER A 100 24.55 9.05 7.98
C SER A 100 24.24 10.54 7.77
N GLU A 101 23.75 10.94 6.60
CA GLU A 101 23.44 12.33 6.29
C GLU A 101 21.94 12.61 6.43
N LEU A 102 21.63 13.80 6.93
CA LEU A 102 20.27 14.31 6.95
C LEU A 102 19.96 14.93 5.58
N PRO A 103 18.80 14.61 4.97
CA PRO A 103 18.38 15.31 3.77
C PRO A 103 18.04 16.77 4.05
N PRO A 104 18.08 17.63 3.02
CA PRO A 104 17.38 18.92 3.07
C PRO A 104 15.94 18.71 3.52
N ARG A 105 15.42 19.62 4.35
CA ARG A 105 14.10 19.45 4.99
C ARG A 105 12.98 19.30 3.97
N GLU A 106 13.09 19.96 2.84
CA GLU A 106 12.16 19.88 1.73
C GLU A 106 12.13 18.51 1.04
N LEU A 107 13.17 17.69 1.20
CA LEU A 107 13.27 16.32 0.68
C LEU A 107 13.02 15.25 1.76
N GLU A 108 13.00 15.65 3.02
CA GLU A 108 12.76 14.75 4.16
C GLU A 108 11.30 14.27 4.19
N LEU A 109 11.09 12.98 4.45
CA LEU A 109 9.77 12.46 4.82
C LEU A 109 9.53 12.73 6.31
N ALA A 110 8.79 13.79 6.60
CA ALA A 110 8.64 14.28 7.96
C ALA A 110 7.77 13.36 8.84
N ALA A 111 6.81 12.66 8.24
CA ALA A 111 5.90 11.78 8.98
C ALA A 111 5.24 10.70 8.12
N ILE A 112 4.91 9.59 8.77
CA ILE A 112 4.02 8.54 8.25
C ILE A 112 2.95 8.30 9.31
N PHE A 113 1.68 8.42 8.92
CA PHE A 113 0.54 8.17 9.79
C PHE A 113 -0.29 7.02 9.21
N ILE A 114 -0.44 5.94 9.98
CA ILE A 114 -1.28 4.81 9.60
C ILE A 114 -2.47 4.74 10.54
N THR A 115 -3.69 4.83 10.01
CA THR A 115 -4.94 4.75 10.78
C THR A 115 -5.75 3.51 10.39
N SER A 116 -6.27 2.82 11.40
CA SER A 116 -7.10 1.63 11.25
C SER A 116 -8.58 2.01 11.19
N GLU A 117 -9.02 2.56 10.05
CA GLU A 117 -10.35 3.19 9.91
C GLU A 117 -11.30 2.49 8.92
N LEU A 118 -10.84 1.48 8.16
CA LEU A 118 -11.68 0.90 7.11
C LEU A 118 -12.69 -0.12 7.65
N VAL A 119 -13.88 0.38 8.00
CA VAL A 119 -15.03 -0.43 8.48
C VAL A 119 -15.70 -1.21 7.35
N ALA A 120 -15.87 -0.60 6.17
CA ALA A 120 -16.48 -1.20 5.00
C ALA A 120 -15.85 -0.61 3.72
N GLY A 121 -15.98 -1.32 2.61
CA GLY A 121 -15.59 -0.82 1.30
C GLY A 121 -16.01 -1.76 0.19
N MET A 122 -16.03 -1.23 -1.02
CA MET A 122 -16.06 -2.04 -2.24
C MET A 122 -14.85 -1.73 -3.09
N LYS A 123 -14.21 -2.76 -3.64
CA LYS A 123 -13.24 -2.59 -4.73
C LYS A 123 -13.79 -3.24 -5.96
N VAL A 124 -13.87 -2.47 -7.05
CA VAL A 124 -14.27 -2.96 -8.38
C VAL A 124 -15.49 -3.89 -8.34
N GLY A 125 -16.52 -3.50 -7.59
CA GLY A 125 -17.77 -4.25 -7.45
C GLY A 125 -17.77 -5.39 -6.43
N PHE A 126 -16.67 -5.66 -5.74
CA PHE A 126 -16.62 -6.66 -4.67
C PHE A 126 -16.52 -6.04 -3.28
N PRO A 127 -17.27 -6.55 -2.29
CA PRO A 127 -17.11 -6.13 -0.91
C PRO A 127 -15.71 -6.52 -0.41
N VAL A 128 -15.12 -5.64 0.36
CA VAL A 128 -13.78 -5.86 0.91
C VAL A 128 -13.82 -6.94 2.01
N PRO A 129 -12.89 -7.92 2.00
CA PRO A 129 -12.85 -8.94 3.04
C PRO A 129 -12.48 -8.36 4.40
N ALA A 130 -12.88 -9.08 5.45
CA ALA A 130 -12.31 -8.90 6.78
C ALA A 130 -10.80 -9.13 6.73
N ALA A 131 -10.05 -8.46 7.61
CA ALA A 131 -8.60 -8.62 7.66
C ALA A 131 -8.25 -10.06 8.09
N GLY A 132 -7.37 -10.72 7.32
CA GLY A 132 -6.95 -12.10 7.58
C GLY A 132 -7.80 -13.15 6.88
N THR A 133 -8.89 -12.79 6.19
CA THR A 133 -9.76 -13.71 5.47
C THR A 133 -9.60 -13.60 3.95
N GLU A 134 -8.46 -13.08 3.47
CA GLU A 134 -8.25 -12.76 2.06
C GLU A 134 -8.33 -14.00 1.15
N ILE A 135 -7.83 -15.16 1.56
CA ILE A 135 -7.85 -16.40 0.76
C ILE A 135 -9.26 -16.96 0.64
N GLU A 136 -9.98 -17.11 1.76
CA GLU A 136 -11.36 -17.60 1.77
C GLU A 136 -12.30 -16.72 0.95
N TRP A 137 -12.11 -15.40 1.08
CA TRP A 137 -12.81 -14.44 0.24
C TRP A 137 -12.44 -14.62 -1.24
N ALA A 138 -11.17 -14.86 -1.55
CA ALA A 138 -10.72 -15.05 -2.93
C ALA A 138 -11.32 -16.32 -3.55
N LYS A 139 -11.38 -17.43 -2.81
CA LYS A 139 -12.01 -18.68 -3.26
C LYS A 139 -13.49 -18.47 -3.61
N LYS A 140 -14.22 -17.79 -2.70
CA LYS A 140 -15.65 -17.46 -2.89
C LYS A 140 -15.93 -16.66 -4.17
N HIS A 141 -15.01 -15.80 -4.58
CA HIS A 141 -15.18 -14.87 -5.70
C HIS A 141 -14.37 -15.25 -6.95
N PHE A 142 -13.71 -16.42 -6.94
CA PHE A 142 -12.74 -16.79 -7.97
C PHE A 142 -13.32 -16.85 -9.38
N GLU A 143 -14.53 -17.40 -9.56
CA GLU A 143 -15.20 -17.42 -10.86
C GLU A 143 -15.42 -16.01 -11.41
N SER A 144 -15.90 -15.09 -10.57
CA SER A 144 -16.08 -13.68 -10.97
C SER A 144 -14.75 -12.99 -11.31
N PHE A 145 -13.63 -13.42 -10.71
CA PHE A 145 -12.31 -12.90 -11.07
C PHE A 145 -11.88 -13.38 -12.46
N LYS A 146 -12.10 -14.66 -12.78
CA LYS A 146 -11.85 -15.21 -14.13
C LYS A 146 -12.72 -14.53 -15.17
N GLU A 147 -13.99 -14.30 -14.89
CA GLU A 147 -14.92 -13.57 -15.78
C GLU A 147 -14.40 -12.16 -16.09
N ARG A 148 -13.96 -11.40 -15.08
CA ARG A 148 -13.35 -10.08 -15.30
C ARG A 148 -12.07 -10.14 -16.12
N GLY A 149 -11.19 -11.08 -15.82
CA GLY A 149 -9.96 -11.30 -16.59
C GLY A 149 -10.27 -11.61 -18.06
N ALA A 150 -11.28 -12.44 -18.34
CA ALA A 150 -11.74 -12.75 -19.69
C ALA A 150 -12.32 -11.53 -20.44
N LEU A 151 -12.82 -10.52 -19.70
CA LEU A 151 -13.27 -9.24 -20.26
C LEU A 151 -12.13 -8.22 -20.46
N GLY A 152 -10.87 -8.60 -20.21
CA GLY A 152 -9.69 -7.78 -20.47
C GLY A 152 -9.18 -6.97 -19.26
N ASP A 153 -9.65 -7.27 -18.05
CA ASP A 153 -9.16 -6.64 -16.83
C ASP A 153 -7.83 -7.28 -16.38
N GLN A 154 -6.70 -6.66 -16.75
CA GLN A 154 -5.36 -7.20 -16.54
C GLN A 154 -5.03 -7.43 -15.05
N ASP A 155 -5.53 -6.59 -14.14
CA ASP A 155 -5.33 -6.77 -12.70
C ASP A 155 -5.90 -8.13 -12.23
N PHE A 156 -7.02 -8.56 -12.82
CA PHE A 156 -7.64 -9.85 -12.51
C PHE A 156 -7.01 -11.02 -13.24
N VAL A 157 -6.47 -10.81 -14.44
CA VAL A 157 -5.63 -11.82 -15.11
C VAL A 157 -4.44 -12.15 -14.21
N ASP A 158 -3.70 -11.13 -13.77
CA ASP A 158 -2.53 -11.30 -12.93
C ASP A 158 -2.89 -11.91 -11.56
N TYR A 159 -4.00 -11.46 -10.97
CA TYR A 159 -4.43 -11.96 -9.67
C TYR A 159 -4.91 -13.43 -9.71
N VAL A 160 -5.60 -13.85 -10.77
CA VAL A 160 -5.99 -15.27 -10.94
C VAL A 160 -4.74 -16.14 -11.05
N GLU A 161 -3.73 -15.71 -11.81
CA GLU A 161 -2.47 -16.44 -11.93
C GLU A 161 -1.64 -16.43 -10.63
N GLU A 162 -1.74 -15.36 -9.82
CA GLU A 162 -1.17 -15.31 -8.48
C GLU A 162 -1.85 -16.34 -7.55
N LEU A 163 -3.18 -16.40 -7.54
CA LEU A 163 -3.95 -17.29 -6.67
C LEU A 163 -3.67 -18.77 -6.96
N LYS A 164 -3.58 -19.15 -8.24
CA LYS A 164 -3.24 -20.53 -8.65
C LYS A 164 -1.86 -20.99 -8.17
N LYS A 165 -0.96 -20.07 -7.83
CA LYS A 165 0.40 -20.41 -7.35
C LYS A 165 0.47 -20.53 -5.83
N LYS A 166 -0.62 -20.24 -5.10
CA LYS A 166 -0.67 -20.28 -3.64
C LYS A 166 -1.13 -21.65 -3.17
N PRO A 167 -0.33 -22.40 -2.40
CA PRO A 167 -0.72 -23.70 -1.86
C PRO A 167 -2.04 -23.65 -1.09
N GLU A 168 -2.24 -22.62 -0.28
CA GLU A 168 -3.44 -22.41 0.54
C GLU A 168 -4.73 -22.17 -0.27
N PHE A 169 -4.60 -21.90 -1.57
CA PHE A 169 -5.71 -21.75 -2.48
C PHE A 169 -6.18 -23.10 -3.07
N GLU A 170 -5.28 -24.07 -3.22
CA GLU A 170 -5.56 -25.37 -3.84
C GLU A 170 -6.04 -26.43 -2.83
N GLU A 171 -5.64 -26.34 -1.56
CA GLU A 171 -5.87 -27.40 -0.54
C GLU A 171 -7.34 -27.79 -0.29
N GLU A 172 -8.32 -26.93 -0.58
CA GLU A 172 -9.75 -27.24 -0.40
C GLU A 172 -10.43 -27.91 -1.60
N ALA A 173 -9.76 -28.00 -2.75
CA ALA A 173 -10.30 -28.74 -3.90
C ALA A 173 -10.22 -30.28 -3.70
N LEU A 174 -9.56 -30.75 -2.64
CA LEU A 174 -9.30 -32.17 -2.36
C LEU A 174 -10.09 -32.75 -1.18
N THR A 175 -11.02 -31.99 -0.58
CA THR A 175 -11.82 -32.48 0.57
C THR A 175 -13.33 -32.60 0.29
N SER A 176 -13.72 -32.53 -0.98
CA SER A 176 -15.10 -32.77 -1.43
C SER A 176 -15.16 -33.90 -2.45
N ASP A 177 -14.88 -35.12 -1.98
CA ASP A 177 -15.29 -36.40 -2.60
C ASP A 177 -16.03 -37.23 -1.54
#